data_AF-A0A7V3U1D0-F1
#
_entry.id   AF-A0A7V3U1D0-F1
#
_cell.length_a   1.000
_cell.length_b   1.000
_cell.length_c   1.000
_cell.angle_alpha   90.00
_cell.angle_beta   90.00
_cell.angle_gamma   90.00
#
_symmetry.space_group_name_H-M   'P 1'
#
loop_
_entity.id
_entity.type
_entity.pdbx_description
1 polymer ?
#
loop_
_entity_poly.entity_id
_entity_poly.type
_entity_poly.pdbx_seq_one_letter_code
_entity_poly.pdbx_strand_id
1 'polypeptide(L)'
;MSIPQSGGSAPIENHADLAQYLADGCKPKDDWRIGTEHEKFGYCKDTHKPLPYEGRHSIKAVLEGLRAQFGWDPIYEEENLIGLKKDGANISLEPGGQLELSGAPLCTIHQTCDEVNVHLREVQSVADGAGVRFLGLGAAPIWKHEDMPVMPKGRYR
;
A
#
# COMPACT_ATOMS: atom_id res chain seq x y z
N MET A 1 -5.17 -4.23 5.09
CA MET A 1 -5.21 -2.78 4.85
C MET A 1 -4.64 -2.00 6.02
N SER A 2 -3.44 -1.46 5.85
CA SER A 2 -2.71 -0.75 6.90
C SER A 2 -3.09 0.74 7.03
N ILE A 3 -4.10 1.21 6.28
CA ILE A 3 -4.64 2.58 6.31
C ILE A 3 -5.68 2.73 7.44
N PRO A 4 -5.74 3.88 8.15
CA PRO A 4 -6.75 4.13 9.16
C PRO A 4 -8.16 3.95 8.60
N GLN A 5 -8.93 3.06 9.22
CA GLN A 5 -10.35 2.91 8.88
C GLN A 5 -11.15 3.95 9.66
N SER A 6 -12.03 4.67 8.97
CA SER A 6 -13.05 5.51 9.60
C SER A 6 -14.13 4.60 10.21
N GLY A 7 -13.83 4.01 11.36
CA GLY A 7 -14.73 3.15 12.10
C GLY A 7 -15.79 3.96 12.83
N GLY A 8 -16.94 4.15 12.18
CA GLY A 8 -18.19 4.55 12.81
C GLY A 8 -19.12 3.35 12.91
N SER A 9 -18.83 2.40 13.78
CA SER A 9 -19.78 1.32 14.10
C SER A 9 -20.44 1.60 15.44
N ALA A 10 -21.72 1.24 15.55
CA ALA A 10 -22.42 1.21 16.83
C ALA A 10 -21.60 0.37 17.85
N PRO A 11 -21.71 0.67 19.16
CA PRO A 11 -21.09 -0.16 20.19
C PRO A 11 -21.49 -1.62 20.03
N ILE A 12 -20.56 -2.54 20.25
CA ILE A 12 -20.87 -3.97 20.29
C ILE A 12 -21.70 -4.23 21.54
N GLU A 13 -22.93 -4.71 21.38
CA GLU A 13 -23.84 -4.98 22.48
C GLU A 13 -23.78 -6.45 22.91
N ASN A 14 -23.52 -7.36 21.97
CA ASN A 14 -23.45 -8.79 22.22
C ASN A 14 -22.54 -9.53 21.20
N HIS A 15 -22.27 -10.81 21.47
CA HIS A 15 -21.42 -11.64 20.60
C HIS A 15 -22.01 -11.86 19.19
N ALA A 16 -23.33 -11.87 19.03
CA ALA A 16 -23.96 -12.08 17.73
C ALA A 16 -23.68 -10.91 16.78
N ASP A 17 -23.46 -9.69 17.29
CA ASP A 17 -23.09 -8.53 16.47
C ASP A 17 -21.77 -8.76 15.71
N LEU A 18 -20.81 -9.45 16.34
CA LEU A 18 -19.53 -9.80 15.72
C LEU A 18 -19.72 -10.83 14.60
N ALA A 19 -20.55 -11.84 14.83
CA ALA A 19 -20.87 -12.85 13.83
C ALA A 19 -21.67 -12.25 12.66
N GLN A 20 -22.61 -11.35 12.95
CA GLN A 20 -23.43 -10.68 11.96
C GLN A 20 -22.60 -9.77 11.07
N TYR A 21 -21.64 -9.02 11.62
CA TYR A 21 -20.73 -8.19 10.83
C TYR A 21 -19.97 -9.00 9.76
N LEU A 22 -19.54 -10.23 10.09
CA LEU A 22 -18.93 -11.14 9.11
C LEU A 22 -19.96 -11.70 8.11
N ALA A 23 -21.16 -12.04 8.59
CA ALA A 23 -22.24 -12.57 7.76
C ALA A 23 -22.72 -11.55 6.71
N ASP A 24 -22.73 -10.26 7.02
CA ASP A 24 -23.04 -9.16 6.09
C ASP A 24 -22.04 -9.08 4.91
N GLY A 25 -20.87 -9.72 5.06
CA GLY A 25 -19.90 -9.90 3.99
C GLY A 25 -20.35 -10.86 2.87
N CYS A 26 -21.32 -11.75 3.13
CA CYS A 26 -21.82 -12.74 2.16
C CYS A 26 -22.44 -12.05 0.94
N LYS A 27 -22.06 -12.52 -0.26
CA LYS A 27 -22.51 -11.95 -1.54
C LYS A 27 -22.97 -13.06 -2.49
N PRO A 28 -24.01 -12.82 -3.31
CA PRO A 28 -24.39 -13.73 -4.37
C PRO A 28 -23.24 -13.85 -5.39
N LYS A 29 -23.23 -14.95 -6.15
CA LYS A 29 -22.15 -15.25 -7.10
C LYS A 29 -21.88 -14.13 -8.11
N ASP A 30 -22.91 -13.43 -8.55
CA ASP A 30 -22.81 -12.35 -9.52
C ASP A 30 -22.08 -11.10 -8.96
N ASP A 31 -22.01 -10.99 -7.64
CA ASP A 31 -21.31 -9.92 -6.91
C ASP A 31 -19.91 -10.35 -6.43
N TRP A 32 -19.46 -11.56 -6.76
CA TRP A 32 -18.10 -11.99 -6.43
C TRP A 32 -17.08 -11.17 -7.22
N ARG A 33 -15.99 -10.80 -6.56
CA ARG A 33 -14.89 -10.01 -7.11
C ARG A 33 -13.54 -10.57 -6.66
N ILE A 34 -12.49 -10.14 -7.33
CA ILE A 34 -11.10 -10.49 -7.08
C ILE A 34 -10.36 -9.21 -6.69
N GLY A 35 -9.94 -9.12 -5.43
CA GLY A 35 -8.95 -8.13 -4.99
C GLY A 35 -7.57 -8.78 -4.99
N THR A 36 -6.52 -8.02 -5.32
CA THR A 36 -5.15 -8.54 -5.30
C THR A 36 -4.25 -7.53 -4.63
N GLU A 37 -3.47 -8.02 -3.66
CA GLU A 37 -2.48 -7.22 -2.96
C GLU A 37 -1.08 -7.72 -3.30
N HIS A 38 -0.11 -6.80 -3.38
CA HIS A 38 1.29 -7.17 -3.48
C HIS A 38 2.19 -6.11 -2.84
N GLU A 39 3.27 -6.59 -2.24
CA GLU A 39 4.30 -5.76 -1.63
C GLU A 39 5.59 -5.80 -2.43
N LYS A 40 6.40 -4.77 -2.26
CA LYS A 40 7.73 -4.66 -2.89
C LYS A 40 8.67 -3.84 -2.03
N PHE A 41 9.93 -4.24 -2.03
CA PHE A 41 11.00 -3.59 -1.29
C PHE A 41 11.58 -2.43 -2.10
N GLY A 42 11.47 -1.22 -1.59
CA GLY A 42 12.14 -0.05 -2.15
C GLY A 42 13.60 0.04 -1.69
N TYR A 43 14.52 0.41 -2.58
CA TYR A 43 15.91 0.69 -2.23
C TYR A 43 16.52 1.86 -3.01
N CYS A 44 17.52 2.50 -2.41
CA CYS A 44 18.33 3.53 -3.05
C CYS A 44 19.21 2.90 -4.14
N LYS A 45 19.16 3.42 -5.38
CA LYS A 45 19.88 2.84 -6.51
C LYS A 45 21.40 2.82 -6.30
N ASP A 46 21.96 3.87 -5.71
CA ASP A 46 23.42 4.02 -5.61
C ASP A 46 24.05 3.27 -4.43
N THR A 47 23.27 3.07 -3.35
CA THR A 47 23.77 2.47 -2.11
C THR A 47 23.22 1.09 -1.81
N HIS A 48 22.17 0.67 -2.53
CA HIS A 48 21.42 -0.56 -2.30
C HIS A 48 20.87 -0.71 -0.87
N LYS A 49 20.74 0.39 -0.13
CA LYS A 49 20.11 0.42 1.20
C LYS A 49 18.59 0.51 1.09
N PRO A 50 17.83 0.02 2.09
CA PRO A 50 16.38 0.23 2.18
C PRO A 50 16.03 1.71 2.04
N LEU A 51 14.85 2.02 1.48
CA LEU A 51 14.41 3.40 1.37
C LEU A 51 14.03 3.98 2.73
N PRO A 52 14.61 5.11 3.17
CA PRO A 52 14.08 5.84 4.31
C PRO A 52 12.68 6.39 4.00
N TYR A 53 11.92 6.74 5.05
CA TYR A 53 10.62 7.38 4.87
C TYR A 53 10.75 8.77 4.24
N GLU A 54 11.69 9.60 4.69
CA GLU A 54 11.92 10.97 4.17
C GLU A 54 13.29 11.16 3.54
N GLY A 55 13.46 12.31 2.87
CA GLY A 55 14.67 12.69 2.14
C GLY A 55 14.47 12.67 0.63
N ARG A 56 15.54 12.98 -0.11
CA ARG A 56 15.52 13.06 -1.58
C ARG A 56 15.21 11.70 -2.23
N HIS A 57 15.78 10.63 -1.69
CA HIS A 57 15.61 9.24 -2.15
C HIS A 57 14.81 8.49 -1.09
N SER A 58 13.48 8.59 -1.13
CA SER A 58 12.63 8.16 -0.03
C SER A 58 11.26 7.67 -0.46
N ILE A 59 10.58 6.99 0.45
CA ILE A 59 9.19 6.54 0.24
C ILE A 59 8.26 7.73 0.05
N LYS A 60 8.40 8.80 0.84
CA LYS A 60 7.61 10.03 0.69
C LYS A 60 7.79 10.65 -0.68
N ALA A 61 9.01 10.66 -1.23
CA ALA A 61 9.27 11.14 -2.58
C ALA A 61 8.55 10.30 -3.65
N VAL A 62 8.46 8.98 -3.46
CA VAL A 62 7.69 8.10 -4.36
C VAL A 62 6.19 8.39 -4.28
N LEU A 63 5.64 8.50 -3.07
CA LEU A 63 4.21 8.80 -2.88
C LEU A 63 3.82 10.16 -3.46
N GLU A 64 4.63 11.21 -3.23
CA GLU A 64 4.42 12.53 -3.80
C GLU A 64 4.53 12.53 -5.33
N GLY A 65 5.46 11.75 -5.89
CA GLY A 65 5.57 11.58 -7.34
C GLY A 65 4.35 10.91 -7.96
N LEU A 66 3.80 9.87 -7.32
CA LEU A 66 2.57 9.20 -7.76
C LEU A 66 1.37 10.14 -7.70
N ARG A 67 1.30 10.96 -6.65
CA ARG A 67 0.29 12.02 -6.49
C ARG A 67 0.36 13.03 -7.64
N ALA A 68 1.55 13.59 -7.87
CA ALA A 68 1.74 14.67 -8.83
C ALA A 68 1.62 14.21 -10.30
N GLN A 69 2.09 13.01 -10.64
CA GLN A 69 2.15 12.54 -12.02
C GLN A 69 0.92 11.74 -12.44
N PHE A 70 0.28 11.03 -11.51
CA PHE A 70 -0.80 10.08 -11.83
C PHE A 70 -2.10 10.35 -11.08
N GLY A 71 -2.18 11.42 -10.27
CA GLY A 71 -3.43 11.90 -9.67
C GLY A 71 -4.00 10.97 -8.61
N TRP A 72 -3.14 10.27 -7.88
CA TRP A 72 -3.55 9.54 -6.68
C TRP A 72 -3.96 10.51 -5.56
N ASP A 73 -4.98 10.19 -4.76
CA ASP A 73 -5.37 11.02 -3.62
C ASP A 73 -4.56 10.67 -2.38
N PRO A 74 -4.10 11.66 -1.58
CA PRO A 74 -3.27 11.41 -0.42
C PRO A 74 -4.06 10.86 0.77
N ILE A 75 -3.41 9.98 1.54
CA ILE A 75 -3.87 9.54 2.85
C ILE A 75 -2.81 9.92 3.88
N TYR A 76 -3.23 10.75 4.84
CA TYR A 76 -2.37 11.22 5.92
C TYR A 76 -2.70 10.55 7.24
N GLU A 77 -1.66 10.32 8.04
CA GLU A 77 -1.76 10.10 9.48
C GLU A 77 -0.97 11.23 10.14
N GLU A 78 -1.67 12.08 10.88
CA GLU A 78 -1.15 13.39 11.32
C GLU A 78 -0.66 14.19 10.10
N GLU A 79 0.62 14.55 10.06
CA GLU A 79 1.29 15.26 8.97
C GLU A 79 2.02 14.35 7.98
N ASN A 80 2.01 13.05 8.21
CA ASN A 80 2.75 12.06 7.42
C ASN A 80 1.90 11.49 6.29
N LEU A 81 2.41 11.56 5.06
CA LEU A 81 1.80 10.90 3.90
C LEU A 81 2.12 9.40 3.98
N ILE A 82 1.13 8.60 4.39
CA ILE A 82 1.31 7.18 4.69
C ILE A 82 0.69 6.23 3.67
N GLY A 83 0.01 6.78 2.67
CA GLY A 83 -0.65 6.01 1.64
C GLY A 83 -1.32 6.89 0.60
N LEU A 84 -1.90 6.24 -0.40
CA LEU A 84 -2.65 6.88 -1.47
C LEU A 84 -3.90 6.06 -1.80
N LYS A 85 -4.89 6.67 -2.44
CA LYS A 85 -6.07 5.97 -2.97
C LYS A 85 -6.43 6.48 -4.36
N LYS A 86 -6.96 5.59 -5.20
CA LYS A 86 -7.44 5.93 -6.54
C LYS A 86 -8.31 4.80 -7.07
N ASP A 87 -9.45 5.12 -7.65
CA ASP A 87 -10.30 4.17 -8.40
C ASP A 87 -10.62 2.85 -7.66
N GLY A 88 -10.75 2.90 -6.33
CA GLY A 88 -11.03 1.72 -5.50
C GLY A 88 -9.80 0.92 -5.05
N ALA A 89 -8.62 1.24 -5.56
CA ALA A 89 -7.34 0.73 -5.10
C ALA A 89 -6.68 1.67 -4.08
N ASN A 90 -5.77 1.13 -3.29
CA ASN A 90 -4.99 1.89 -2.32
C ASN A 90 -3.52 1.48 -2.37
N ILE A 91 -2.65 2.44 -2.05
CA ILE A 91 -1.24 2.23 -1.82
C ILE A 91 -0.98 2.39 -0.33
N SER A 92 -0.39 1.39 0.29
CA SER A 92 -0.09 1.34 1.72
C SER A 92 1.40 1.22 1.99
N LEU A 93 1.78 1.52 3.23
CA LEU A 93 3.10 1.23 3.76
C LEU A 93 3.03 0.20 4.89
N GLU A 94 3.81 -0.86 4.73
CA GLU A 94 4.09 -1.86 5.77
C GLU A 94 5.18 -1.37 6.74
N PRO A 95 5.39 -2.04 7.89
CA PRO A 95 6.28 -1.51 8.95
C PRO A 95 7.67 -1.13 8.46
N GLY A 96 8.26 -1.94 7.56
CA GLY A 96 9.59 -1.74 6.99
C GLY A 96 9.63 -0.84 5.76
N GLY A 97 8.52 -0.20 5.39
CA GLY A 97 8.44 0.68 4.22
C GLY A 97 8.25 -0.04 2.90
N GLN A 98 7.85 -1.32 2.91
CA GLN A 98 7.39 -1.98 1.70
C GLN A 98 6.19 -1.23 1.13
N LEU A 99 6.22 -1.00 -0.18
CA LEU A 99 5.16 -0.26 -0.88
C LEU A 99 4.13 -1.25 -1.39
N GLU A 100 3.00 -1.32 -0.72
CA GLU A 100 1.90 -2.21 -1.05
C GLU A 100 0.97 -1.57 -2.10
N LEU A 101 0.45 -2.37 -3.03
CA LEU A 101 -0.83 -2.09 -3.68
C LEU A 101 -1.88 -3.01 -3.08
N SER A 102 -3.01 -2.46 -2.68
CA SER A 102 -4.25 -3.19 -2.49
C SER A 102 -5.20 -2.81 -3.61
N GLY A 103 -5.37 -3.72 -4.57
CA GLY A 103 -6.12 -3.50 -5.80
C GLY A 103 -7.63 -3.39 -5.60
N ALA A 104 -8.31 -2.80 -6.59
CA ALA A 104 -9.76 -2.71 -6.59
C ALA A 104 -10.42 -4.11 -6.65
N PRO A 105 -11.67 -4.25 -6.18
CA PRO A 105 -12.43 -5.47 -6.34
C PRO A 105 -12.90 -5.63 -7.80
N LEU A 106 -12.20 -6.47 -8.59
CA LEU A 106 -12.40 -6.61 -10.03
C LEU A 106 -13.14 -7.90 -10.41
N CYS A 107 -13.69 -7.96 -11.63
CA CYS A 107 -14.50 -9.10 -12.08
C CYS A 107 -13.67 -10.24 -12.67
N THR A 108 -12.48 -9.95 -13.21
CA THR A 108 -11.67 -10.93 -13.95
C THR A 108 -10.19 -10.80 -13.63
N ILE A 109 -9.45 -11.90 -13.80
CA ILE A 109 -7.99 -11.91 -13.61
C ILE A 109 -7.25 -10.99 -14.60
N HIS A 110 -7.85 -10.73 -15.77
CA HIS A 110 -7.26 -9.87 -16.78
C HIS A 110 -7.25 -8.42 -16.32
N GLN A 111 -8.36 -7.97 -15.72
CA GLN A 111 -8.44 -6.64 -15.10
C GLN A 111 -7.42 -6.50 -13.97
N THR A 112 -7.27 -7.52 -13.12
CA THR A 112 -6.24 -7.54 -12.06
C THR A 112 -4.83 -7.43 -12.64
N CYS A 113 -4.53 -8.17 -13.72
CA CYS A 113 -3.24 -8.10 -14.39
C CYS A 113 -2.98 -6.68 -14.96
N ASP A 114 -4.00 -6.07 -15.57
CA ASP A 114 -3.90 -4.71 -16.10
C ASP A 114 -3.63 -3.69 -14.98
N GLU A 115 -4.36 -3.79 -13.86
CA GLU A 115 -4.18 -2.91 -12.69
C GLU A 115 -2.77 -3.03 -12.11
N VAL A 116 -2.28 -4.25 -11.89
CA VAL A 116 -0.92 -4.49 -11.39
C VAL A 116 0.12 -3.88 -12.35
N ASN A 117 -0.04 -4.08 -13.66
CA ASN A 117 0.90 -3.53 -14.65
C ASN A 117 0.85 -2.00 -14.73
N VAL A 118 -0.33 -1.38 -14.58
CA VAL A 118 -0.45 0.08 -14.48
C VAL A 118 0.32 0.57 -13.27
N HIS A 119 0.06 0.02 -12.08
CA HIS A 119 0.75 0.41 -10.85
C HIS A 119 2.27 0.26 -10.95
N LEU A 120 2.76 -0.87 -11.47
CA LEU A 120 4.20 -1.09 -11.64
C LEU A 120 4.83 -0.07 -12.59
N ARG A 121 4.14 0.31 -13.68
CA ARG A 121 4.62 1.37 -14.60
C ARG A 121 4.65 2.74 -13.93
N GLU A 122 3.61 3.10 -13.20
CA GLU A 122 3.54 4.38 -12.48
C GLU A 122 4.65 4.48 -11.43
N VAL A 123 4.82 3.44 -10.61
CA VAL A 123 5.91 3.36 -9.62
C VAL A 123 7.27 3.43 -10.29
N GLN A 124 7.49 2.71 -11.40
CA GLN A 124 8.77 2.74 -12.11
C GLN A 124 9.09 4.14 -12.67
N SER A 125 8.10 4.83 -13.26
CA SER A 125 8.25 6.20 -13.78
C SER A 125 8.72 7.18 -12.69
N VAL A 126 8.10 7.11 -11.51
CA VAL A 126 8.50 7.95 -10.37
C VAL A 126 9.86 7.53 -9.82
N ALA A 127 10.09 6.22 -9.68
CA ALA A 127 11.31 5.67 -9.10
C ALA A 127 12.56 6.07 -9.90
N ASP A 128 12.45 6.12 -11.24
CA ASP A 128 13.54 6.56 -12.12
C ASP A 128 13.95 8.00 -11.87
N GLY A 129 12.99 8.91 -11.71
CA GLY A 129 13.27 10.32 -11.37
C GLY A 129 13.79 10.49 -9.93
N ALA A 130 13.33 9.66 -9.01
CA ALA A 130 13.70 9.73 -7.60
C ALA A 130 15.03 9.03 -7.25
N GLY A 131 15.70 8.36 -8.20
CA GLY A 131 16.96 7.64 -7.95
C GLY A 131 16.77 6.38 -7.07
N VAL A 132 15.59 5.78 -7.11
CA VAL A 132 15.23 4.59 -6.32
C VAL A 132 14.83 3.45 -7.23
N ARG A 133 14.74 2.24 -6.66
CA ARG A 133 14.32 1.02 -7.36
C ARG A 133 13.46 0.17 -6.44
N PHE A 134 12.72 -0.76 -7.02
CA PHE A 134 11.87 -1.70 -6.30
C PHE A 134 12.22 -3.14 -6.65
N LEU A 135 12.10 -4.02 -5.67
CA LEU A 135 12.40 -5.44 -5.77
C LEU A 135 11.20 -6.27 -5.27
N GLY A 136 10.72 -7.18 -6.13
CA GLY A 136 9.68 -8.15 -5.79
C GLY A 136 10.29 -9.47 -5.33
N LEU A 137 10.43 -9.64 -4.02
CA LEU A 137 10.88 -10.87 -3.37
C LEU A 137 10.04 -11.12 -2.12
N GLY A 138 10.00 -12.38 -1.65
CA GLY A 138 9.30 -12.72 -0.40
C GLY A 138 10.05 -12.29 0.88
N ALA A 139 11.34 -11.95 0.78
CA ALA A 139 12.15 -11.50 1.91
C ALA A 139 13.24 -10.53 1.43
N ALA A 140 13.65 -9.61 2.31
CA ALA A 140 14.82 -8.77 2.07
C ALA A 140 16.07 -9.66 1.92
N PRO A 141 16.84 -9.52 0.82
CA PRO A 141 17.86 -10.51 0.49
C PRO A 141 19.12 -10.40 1.35
N ILE A 142 19.47 -9.19 1.81
CA ILE A 142 20.73 -8.91 2.51
C ILE A 142 20.60 -7.96 3.70
N TRP A 143 19.46 -7.30 3.86
CA TRP A 143 19.25 -6.32 4.93
C TRP A 143 18.79 -7.02 6.20
N LYS A 144 19.31 -6.56 7.33
CA LYS A 144 18.86 -7.00 8.65
C LYS A 144 17.66 -6.16 9.10
N HIS A 145 17.02 -6.62 10.17
CA HIS A 145 15.95 -5.87 10.82
C HIS A 145 16.39 -4.45 11.23
N GLU A 146 17.60 -4.30 11.77
CA GLU A 146 18.18 -3.01 12.19
C GLU A 146 18.45 -2.03 11.02
N ASP A 147 18.54 -2.54 9.79
CA ASP A 147 18.74 -1.72 8.59
C ASP A 147 17.41 -1.16 8.06
N MET A 148 16.28 -1.77 8.43
CA MET A 148 14.97 -1.40 7.91
C MET A 148 14.45 -0.14 8.62
N PRO A 149 13.92 0.83 7.87
CA PRO A 149 13.24 1.98 8.47
C PRO A 149 11.97 1.52 9.18
N VAL A 150 11.49 2.32 10.13
CA VAL A 150 10.14 2.17 10.70
C VAL A 150 9.25 3.26 10.13
N MET A 151 8.16 2.87 9.48
CA MET A 151 7.21 3.84 8.91
C MET A 151 6.48 4.63 10.01
N PRO A 152 6.20 5.93 9.79
CA PRO A 152 5.61 6.80 10.81
C PRO A 152 4.09 6.59 10.93
N LYS A 153 3.70 5.38 11.31
CA LYS A 153 2.31 5.00 11.59
C LYS A 153 2.24 4.57 13.04
N GLY A 154 1.29 5.12 13.80
CA GLY A 154 1.17 4.92 15.24
C GLY A 154 1.05 3.45 15.63
N ARG A 155 0.41 2.63 14.78
CA ARG A 155 0.30 1.17 14.97
C ARG A 155 1.65 0.41 14.90
N TYR A 156 2.70 1.00 14.34
CA TYR A 156 4.02 0.36 14.17
C TYR A 156 5.03 0.74 15.25
N ARG A 157 4.61 1.54 16.24
CA ARG A 157 5.39 1.89 17.43
C ARG A 157 4.86 1.12 18.62
#